data_AF-A0A2E0UN30-F1
#
_entry.id   AF-A0A2E0UN30-F1
#
_cell.length_a   1.000
_cell.length_b   1.000
_cell.length_c   1.000
_cell.angle_alpha   90.00
_cell.angle_beta   90.00
_cell.angle_gamma   90.00
#
_symmetry.space_group_name_H-M   'P 1'
#
loop_
_entity.id
_entity.type
_entity.pdbx_description
1 polymer ?
#
loop_
_entity_poly.entity_id
_entity_poly.type
_entity_poly.pdbx_seq_one_letter_code
_entity_poly.pdbx_strand_id
1 'polypeptide(L)'
;LLGVVYGMFPNVNVGMSYGATGLIGTGNVIVNDLPGFFIRYRVIEESHDFPALAIGFDSQGRDGWLPGSKQYVFKSPGVYLVASKNYSFWGTVSFHGGMNYTFERHDGDESPSVFAGFEKSVFDRISIMAEYDFAFDNDRDAKGFWNGNFAAGVRVSTDIGVNIGYYFKNLLTSKFYHDKVIRELYVQYVRYI
;
A
#
# COMPACT_ATOMS: atom_id res chain seq x y z
N LEU A 1 -6.60 -8.92 -0.68
CA LEU A 1 -6.46 -8.27 0.64
C LEU A 1 -7.82 -7.76 1.08
N LEU A 2 -8.24 -8.09 2.30
CA LEU A 2 -9.46 -7.56 2.92
C LEU A 2 -9.08 -6.53 3.98
N GLY A 3 -9.84 -5.45 4.12
CA GLY A 3 -9.54 -4.40 5.09
C GLY A 3 -10.79 -3.74 5.69
N VAL A 4 -10.65 -3.23 6.91
CA VAL A 4 -11.64 -2.40 7.57
C VAL A 4 -10.94 -1.18 8.14
N VAL A 5 -11.52 0.00 7.91
CA VAL A 5 -11.01 1.29 8.37
C VAL A 5 -12.08 2.03 9.15
N TYR A 6 -11.69 2.58 10.29
CA TYR A 6 -12.53 3.39 11.14
C TYR A 6 -11.84 4.72 11.44
N GLY A 7 -12.55 5.82 11.17
CA GLY A 7 -12.13 7.16 11.62
C GLY A 7 -12.38 7.28 13.11
N MET A 8 -11.34 7.14 13.93
CA MET A 8 -11.48 7.12 15.39
C MET A 8 -11.73 8.51 15.97
N PHE A 9 -11.05 9.52 15.43
CA PHE A 9 -11.19 10.94 15.76
C PHE A 9 -10.87 11.78 14.51
N PRO A 10 -11.16 13.10 14.48
CA PRO A 10 -10.72 13.96 13.38
C PRO A 10 -9.23 13.73 13.09
N ASN A 11 -8.92 13.49 11.81
CA ASN A 11 -7.57 13.25 11.30
C ASN A 11 -6.89 11.94 11.78
N VAL A 12 -7.55 11.09 12.57
CA VAL A 12 -7.01 9.80 13.05
C VAL A 12 -7.84 8.64 12.52
N ASN A 13 -7.22 7.78 11.73
CA ASN A 13 -7.81 6.55 11.23
C ASN A 13 -7.09 5.34 11.82
N VAL A 14 -7.85 4.32 12.20
CA VAL A 14 -7.34 3.00 12.59
C VAL A 14 -7.97 1.93 11.72
N GLY A 15 -7.33 0.78 11.62
CA GLY A 15 -7.94 -0.32 10.91
C GLY A 15 -7.17 -1.61 10.98
N MET A 16 -7.75 -2.62 10.35
CA MET A 16 -7.22 -3.97 10.28
C MET A 16 -7.31 -4.49 8.86
N SER A 17 -6.43 -5.42 8.52
CA SER A 17 -6.46 -6.08 7.22
C SER A 17 -6.04 -7.54 7.32
N TYR A 18 -6.46 -8.35 6.36
CA TYR A 18 -6.08 -9.75 6.26
C TYR A 18 -5.88 -10.15 4.81
N GLY A 19 -4.68 -10.67 4.53
CA GLY A 19 -4.24 -11.03 3.19
C GLY A 19 -4.22 -12.54 2.96
N ALA A 20 -4.34 -12.91 1.70
CA ALA A 20 -4.10 -14.26 1.21
C ALA A 20 -3.54 -14.19 -0.20
N THR A 21 -2.69 -15.16 -0.54
CA THR A 21 -2.09 -15.35 -1.86
C THR A 21 -2.65 -16.61 -2.51
N GLY A 22 -2.51 -16.73 -3.84
CA GLY A 22 -3.02 -17.87 -4.59
C GLY A 22 -4.54 -17.89 -4.83
N LEU A 23 -5.28 -16.89 -4.34
CA LEU A 23 -6.74 -16.76 -4.56
C LEU A 23 -7.12 -16.66 -6.05
N ILE A 24 -6.26 -16.04 -6.87
CA ILE A 24 -6.49 -15.84 -8.30
C ILE A 24 -5.42 -16.64 -9.07
N GLY A 25 -5.78 -17.83 -9.54
CA GLY A 25 -4.88 -18.71 -10.28
C GLY A 25 -5.20 -20.19 -10.03
N THR A 26 -4.24 -21.06 -10.35
CA THR A 26 -4.36 -22.52 -10.22
C THR A 26 -3.54 -23.10 -9.06
N GLY A 27 -2.89 -22.26 -8.25
CA GLY A 27 -2.08 -22.67 -7.11
C GLY A 27 -2.88 -22.82 -5.82
N ASN A 28 -2.21 -23.30 -4.76
CA ASN A 28 -2.80 -23.37 -3.43
C ASN A 28 -3.02 -21.96 -2.86
N VAL A 29 -4.13 -21.80 -2.13
CA VAL A 29 -4.40 -20.59 -1.36
C VAL A 29 -3.58 -20.62 -0.08
N ILE A 30 -2.78 -19.58 0.13
CA ILE A 30 -1.97 -19.41 1.35
C ILE A 30 -2.43 -18.12 2.02
N VAL A 31 -2.98 -18.26 3.22
CA VAL A 31 -3.42 -17.12 4.04
C VAL A 31 -2.24 -16.57 4.84
N ASN A 32 -2.28 -15.29 5.18
CA ASN A 32 -1.28 -14.70 6.07
C ASN A 32 -1.38 -15.29 7.48
N ASP A 33 -0.25 -15.36 8.20
CA ASP A 33 -0.20 -15.89 9.56
C ASP A 33 -1.02 -15.06 10.55
N LEU A 34 -0.96 -13.73 10.43
CA LEU A 34 -1.63 -12.78 11.31
C LEU A 34 -2.34 -11.67 10.51
N PRO A 35 -3.42 -11.09 11.06
CA PRO A 35 -3.99 -9.86 10.53
C PRO A 35 -3.03 -8.69 10.72
N GLY A 36 -2.95 -7.84 9.70
CA GLY A 36 -2.29 -6.55 9.80
C GLY A 36 -3.18 -5.53 10.52
N PHE A 37 -2.55 -4.57 11.16
CA PHE A 37 -3.20 -3.42 11.78
C PHE A 37 -2.49 -2.15 11.34
N PHE A 38 -3.25 -1.07 11.27
CA PHE A 38 -2.69 0.23 10.97
C PHE A 38 -3.31 1.34 11.80
N ILE A 39 -2.54 2.39 11.99
CA ILE A 39 -2.98 3.69 12.50
C ILE A 39 -2.38 4.78 11.62
N ARG A 40 -3.15 5.81 11.33
CA ARG A 40 -2.74 6.96 10.54
C ARG A 40 -3.22 8.23 11.19
N TYR A 41 -2.32 9.18 11.37
CA TYR A 41 -2.63 10.53 11.82
C TYR A 41 -2.20 11.55 10.76
N ARG A 42 -3.17 12.32 10.27
CA ARG A 42 -2.90 13.46 9.38
C ARG A 42 -2.51 14.67 10.23
N VAL A 43 -1.24 15.01 10.19
CA VAL A 43 -0.61 16.06 10.99
C VAL A 43 -0.84 17.44 10.38
N ILE A 44 -0.75 17.52 9.05
CA ILE A 44 -0.95 18.77 8.31
C ILE A 44 -2.05 18.54 7.28
N GLU A 45 -3.03 19.45 7.26
CA GLU A 45 -4.03 19.48 6.21
C GLU A 45 -3.47 20.15 4.96
N GLU A 46 -3.94 19.69 3.80
CA GLU A 46 -3.55 20.29 2.55
C GLU A 46 -4.08 21.72 2.46
N SER A 47 -3.26 22.63 1.97
CA SER A 47 -3.64 23.99 1.59
C SER A 47 -3.22 24.28 0.16
N HIS A 48 -3.39 25.51 -0.31
CA HIS A 48 -2.89 25.91 -1.63
C HIS A 48 -1.37 25.72 -1.74
N ASP A 49 -0.62 26.14 -0.72
CA ASP A 49 0.85 26.15 -0.74
C ASP A 49 1.48 24.89 -0.15
N PHE A 50 0.79 24.17 0.74
CA PHE A 50 1.35 23.01 1.46
C PHE A 50 0.65 21.70 1.10
N PRO A 51 1.39 20.58 0.96
CA PRO A 51 0.78 19.26 0.88
C PRO A 51 0.23 18.84 2.24
N ALA A 52 -0.75 17.94 2.25
CA ALA A 52 -1.13 17.23 3.47
C ALA A 52 0.02 16.32 3.90
N LEU A 53 0.34 16.29 5.20
CA LEU A 53 1.30 15.35 5.77
C LEU A 53 0.60 14.40 6.72
N ALA A 54 0.90 13.12 6.62
CA ALA A 54 0.43 12.10 7.54
C ALA A 54 1.57 11.19 7.98
N ILE A 55 1.53 10.81 9.26
CA ILE A 55 2.37 9.77 9.84
C ILE A 55 1.49 8.57 10.18
N GLY A 56 2.07 7.39 10.20
CA GLY A 56 1.34 6.22 10.63
C GLY A 56 2.21 5.02 10.86
N PHE A 57 1.54 3.94 11.21
CA PHE A 57 2.10 2.61 11.30
C PHE A 57 1.20 1.64 10.52
N ASP A 58 1.79 0.70 9.78
CA ASP A 58 1.09 -0.41 9.11
C ASP A 58 1.93 -1.69 9.17
N SER A 59 1.36 -2.77 9.72
CA SER A 59 2.01 -4.09 9.81
C SER A 59 1.66 -5.04 8.67
N GLN A 60 0.83 -4.62 7.70
CA GLN A 60 0.47 -5.47 6.58
C GLN A 60 1.49 -5.37 5.44
N GLY A 61 2.35 -6.38 5.31
CA GLY A 61 3.19 -6.55 4.12
C GLY A 61 2.41 -7.09 2.92
N ARG A 62 3.07 -7.15 1.76
CA ARG A 62 2.46 -7.49 0.45
C ARG A 62 3.08 -8.75 -0.15
N ASP A 63 2.35 -9.35 -1.08
CA ASP A 63 2.76 -10.53 -1.88
C ASP A 63 3.00 -11.84 -1.10
N GLY A 64 2.55 -11.88 0.15
CA GLY A 64 2.49 -13.10 0.95
C GLY A 64 3.63 -13.19 1.96
N TRP A 65 3.38 -14.00 2.98
CA TRP A 65 4.32 -14.26 4.06
C TRP A 65 5.30 -15.37 3.70
N LEU A 66 6.57 -15.20 4.07
CA LEU A 66 7.66 -16.16 3.88
C LEU A 66 8.04 -16.77 5.23
N PRO A 67 7.55 -17.99 5.57
CA PRO A 67 7.80 -18.59 6.88
C PRO A 67 9.30 -18.80 7.18
N GLY A 68 10.10 -19.13 6.16
CA GLY A 68 11.53 -19.37 6.30
C GLY A 68 12.32 -18.12 6.68
N SER A 69 11.94 -16.97 6.14
CA SER A 69 12.57 -15.68 6.43
C SER A 69 11.81 -14.86 7.47
N LYS A 70 10.65 -15.35 7.95
CA LYS A 70 9.76 -14.66 8.89
C LYS A 70 9.47 -13.20 8.49
N GLN A 71 9.21 -12.99 7.21
CA GLN A 71 8.92 -11.68 6.64
C GLN A 71 7.99 -11.80 5.44
N TYR A 72 7.36 -10.71 5.03
CA TYR A 72 6.64 -10.64 3.77
C TYR A 72 7.60 -10.53 2.58
N VAL A 73 7.13 -10.89 1.40
CA VAL A 73 7.86 -10.69 0.14
C VAL A 73 8.20 -9.21 -0.02
N PHE A 74 7.19 -8.35 -0.04
CA PHE A 74 7.36 -6.91 0.15
C PHE A 74 7.01 -6.62 1.60
N LYS A 75 8.01 -6.15 2.36
CA LYS A 75 7.87 -5.96 3.80
C LYS A 75 6.75 -4.97 4.11
N SER A 76 6.19 -5.10 5.31
CA SER A 76 5.23 -4.14 5.84
C SER A 76 5.86 -2.76 5.92
N PRO A 77 5.11 -1.68 5.67
CA PRO A 77 5.63 -0.32 5.79
C PRO A 77 6.23 -0.02 7.18
N GLY A 78 5.71 -0.66 8.23
CA GLY A 78 6.08 -0.31 9.60
C GLY A 78 5.68 1.13 9.88
N VAL A 79 6.59 1.96 10.41
CA VAL A 79 6.32 3.39 10.55
C VAL A 79 6.53 4.11 9.23
N TYR A 80 5.64 5.04 8.88
CA TYR A 80 5.73 5.78 7.63
C TYR A 80 5.38 7.25 7.79
N LEU A 81 5.89 8.05 6.85
CA LEU A 81 5.54 9.44 6.60
C LEU A 81 5.14 9.58 5.14
N VAL A 82 4.01 10.25 4.88
CA VAL A 82 3.52 10.51 3.53
C VAL A 82 3.10 11.96 3.37
N ALA A 83 3.51 12.56 2.26
CA ALA A 83 3.03 13.83 1.76
C ALA A 83 2.04 13.58 0.62
N SER A 84 0.95 14.34 0.56
CA SER A 84 -0.08 14.21 -0.47
C SER A 84 -0.58 15.56 -0.95
N LYS A 85 -0.73 15.72 -2.26
CA LYS A 85 -1.23 16.94 -2.89
C LYS A 85 -2.29 16.59 -3.92
N ASN A 86 -3.42 17.28 -3.88
CA ASN A 86 -4.58 17.10 -4.71
C ASN A 86 -4.79 18.32 -5.63
N TYR A 87 -5.11 18.05 -6.88
CA TYR A 87 -5.42 19.04 -7.89
C TYR A 87 -6.79 18.73 -8.48
N SER A 88 -7.64 19.75 -8.59
CA SER A 88 -8.94 19.61 -9.27
C SER A 88 -8.73 19.65 -10.78
N PHE A 89 -9.07 18.56 -11.46
CA PHE A 89 -8.99 18.44 -12.91
C PHE A 89 -9.94 17.33 -13.34
N TRP A 90 -11.18 17.66 -13.74
CA TRP A 90 -12.23 16.67 -14.10
C TRP A 90 -12.24 15.46 -13.16
N GLY A 91 -12.57 15.72 -11.90
CA GLY A 91 -12.23 14.86 -10.76
C GLY A 91 -11.01 15.40 -10.02
N THR A 92 -10.34 14.54 -9.28
CA THR A 92 -9.15 14.85 -8.48
C THR A 92 -7.96 14.09 -9.05
N VAL A 93 -6.85 14.80 -9.21
CA VAL A 93 -5.53 14.21 -9.45
C VAL A 93 -4.74 14.36 -8.17
N SER A 94 -4.27 13.25 -7.62
CA SER A 94 -3.55 13.19 -6.37
C SER A 94 -2.16 12.63 -6.59
N PHE A 95 -1.17 13.32 -6.04
CA PHE A 95 0.21 12.85 -5.99
C PHE A 95 0.58 12.55 -4.55
N HIS A 96 1.26 11.43 -4.35
CA HIS A 96 1.67 10.94 -3.05
C HIS A 96 3.17 10.65 -3.10
N GLY A 97 3.88 11.00 -2.04
CA GLY A 97 5.29 10.64 -1.89
C GLY A 97 5.57 10.38 -0.42
N GLY A 98 6.33 9.35 -0.13
CA GLY A 98 6.57 8.98 1.25
C GLY A 98 7.78 8.10 1.44
N MET A 99 8.06 7.87 2.71
CA MET A 99 9.08 6.95 3.17
C MET A 99 8.51 6.10 4.30
N ASN A 100 9.07 4.90 4.44
CA ASN A 100 8.63 3.94 5.44
C ASN A 100 9.84 3.19 6.02
N TYR A 101 9.64 2.61 7.19
CA TYR A 101 10.67 1.89 7.93
C TYR A 101 10.02 0.68 8.60
N THR A 102 10.26 -0.48 7.99
CA THR A 102 9.76 -1.77 8.45
C THR A 102 10.45 -2.23 9.74
N PHE A 103 9.77 -3.07 10.52
CA PHE A 103 10.34 -3.76 11.69
C PHE A 103 10.63 -5.24 11.42
N GLU A 104 10.47 -5.69 10.17
CA GLU A 104 10.83 -7.03 9.75
C GLU A 104 12.35 -7.13 9.58
N ARG A 105 13.02 -7.68 10.59
CA ARG A 105 14.49 -7.65 10.75
C ARG A 105 15.19 -9.00 10.57
N HIS A 106 14.47 -10.03 10.18
CA HIS A 106 15.02 -11.39 10.15
C HIS A 106 16.11 -11.58 9.08
N ASP A 107 16.15 -10.73 8.06
CA ASP A 107 17.22 -10.68 7.07
C ASP A 107 18.35 -9.68 7.40
N GLY A 108 18.25 -8.95 8.51
CA GLY A 108 19.25 -7.95 8.93
C GLY A 108 19.27 -6.67 8.10
N ASP A 109 18.26 -6.44 7.25
CA ASP A 109 18.10 -5.18 6.53
C ASP A 109 17.39 -4.14 7.41
N GLU A 110 17.99 -2.96 7.50
CA GLU A 110 17.52 -1.82 8.28
C GLU A 110 17.28 -0.58 7.42
N SER A 111 17.34 -0.71 6.11
CA SER A 111 17.17 0.41 5.19
C SER A 111 15.72 0.90 5.21
N PRO A 112 15.48 2.22 5.26
CA PRO A 112 14.15 2.76 4.98
C PRO A 112 13.85 2.63 3.48
N SER A 113 12.58 2.46 3.13
CA SER A 113 12.11 2.51 1.74
C SER A 113 11.40 3.81 1.44
N VAL A 114 11.29 4.13 0.15
CA VAL A 114 10.58 5.30 -0.38
C VAL A 114 9.61 4.87 -1.46
N PHE A 115 8.54 5.63 -1.62
CA PHE A 115 7.53 5.37 -2.65
C PHE A 115 6.99 6.66 -3.24
N ALA A 116 6.49 6.56 -4.47
CA ALA A 116 5.74 7.59 -5.14
C ALA A 116 4.42 7.00 -5.68
N GLY A 117 3.33 7.72 -5.45
CA GLY A 117 1.98 7.30 -5.81
C GLY A 117 1.25 8.37 -6.61
N PHE A 118 0.31 7.89 -7.42
CA PHE A 118 -0.59 8.69 -8.23
C PHE A 118 -1.99 8.12 -8.13
N GLU A 119 -2.98 8.98 -7.94
CA GLU A 119 -4.39 8.64 -8.04
C GLU A 119 -5.12 9.65 -8.93
N LYS A 120 -6.03 9.17 -9.76
CA LYS A 120 -6.93 9.96 -10.58
C LYS A 120 -8.35 9.48 -10.32
N SER A 121 -9.20 10.33 -9.75
CA SER A 121 -10.62 10.04 -9.73
C SER A 121 -11.25 10.30 -11.09
N VAL A 122 -12.13 9.40 -11.50
CA VAL A 122 -12.91 9.41 -12.72
C VAL A 122 -14.37 9.26 -12.28
N PHE A 123 -15.18 10.29 -12.56
CA PHE A 123 -16.51 10.46 -11.98
C PHE A 123 -16.46 10.51 -10.43
N ASP A 124 -17.52 10.06 -9.77
CA ASP A 124 -17.71 10.06 -8.31
C ASP A 124 -17.23 8.77 -7.63
N ARG A 125 -17.01 7.70 -8.40
CA ARG A 125 -16.85 6.34 -7.84
C ARG A 125 -15.59 5.60 -8.27
N ILE A 126 -14.94 6.00 -9.37
CA ILE A 126 -13.82 5.23 -9.93
C ILE A 126 -12.52 5.99 -9.66
N SER A 127 -11.49 5.30 -9.20
CA SER A 127 -10.12 5.82 -9.10
C SER A 127 -9.18 4.94 -9.91
N ILE A 128 -8.36 5.56 -10.76
CA ILE A 128 -7.21 4.93 -11.40
C ILE A 128 -5.99 5.25 -10.53
N MET A 129 -5.20 4.24 -10.21
CA MET A 129 -4.09 4.37 -9.27
C MET A 129 -2.83 3.77 -9.86
N ALA A 130 -1.69 4.37 -9.54
CA ALA A 130 -0.37 3.82 -9.81
C ALA A 130 0.57 4.13 -8.65
N GLU A 131 1.46 3.21 -8.33
CA GLU A 131 2.46 3.35 -7.27
C GLU A 131 3.78 2.74 -7.75
N TYR A 132 4.88 3.41 -7.46
CA TYR A 132 6.21 2.85 -7.55
C TYR A 132 6.84 2.85 -6.16
N ASP A 133 7.09 1.64 -5.65
CA ASP A 133 7.87 1.42 -4.43
C ASP A 133 9.30 1.11 -4.82
N PHE A 134 10.27 1.82 -4.25
CA PHE A 134 11.69 1.62 -4.56
C PHE A 134 12.27 0.39 -3.86
N ALA A 135 11.58 -0.16 -2.85
CA ALA A 135 11.90 -1.41 -2.16
C ALA A 135 13.36 -1.47 -1.64
N PHE A 136 13.85 -0.36 -1.09
CA PHE A 136 15.21 -0.28 -0.53
C PHE A 136 15.39 -1.13 0.73
N ASP A 137 14.30 -1.49 1.41
CA ASP A 137 14.25 -2.42 2.54
C ASP A 137 14.21 -3.91 2.11
N ASN A 138 14.28 -4.15 0.79
CA ASN A 138 14.27 -5.43 0.13
C ASN A 138 15.51 -5.54 -0.80
N ASP A 139 16.64 -4.94 -0.41
CA ASP A 139 17.75 -4.66 -1.32
C ASP A 139 19.06 -5.41 -1.05
N ARG A 140 19.05 -6.42 -0.18
CA ARG A 140 20.23 -7.15 0.36
C ARG A 140 21.34 -7.54 -0.63
N ASP A 141 21.07 -7.60 -1.94
CA ASP A 141 22.07 -7.74 -3.02
C ASP A 141 22.64 -6.39 -3.54
N ALA A 142 22.48 -5.28 -2.82
CA ALA A 142 22.82 -3.90 -3.20
C ALA A 142 22.17 -3.43 -4.52
N LYS A 143 20.95 -3.90 -4.79
CA LYS A 143 20.22 -3.68 -6.05
C LYS A 143 19.00 -2.77 -5.92
N GLY A 144 18.80 -2.07 -4.81
CA GLY A 144 17.57 -1.36 -4.43
C GLY A 144 16.66 -0.91 -5.58
N PHE A 145 17.15 -0.08 -6.49
CA PHE A 145 16.38 0.38 -7.66
C PHE A 145 15.82 -0.74 -8.57
N TRP A 146 16.58 -1.81 -8.79
CA TRP A 146 16.20 -2.95 -9.64
C TRP A 146 15.21 -3.90 -8.97
N ASN A 147 14.97 -3.75 -7.66
CA ASN A 147 13.98 -4.53 -6.90
C ASN A 147 12.64 -3.79 -6.76
N GLY A 148 12.59 -2.53 -7.20
CA GLY A 148 11.40 -1.69 -7.11
C GLY A 148 10.17 -2.28 -7.80
N ASN A 149 9.01 -2.02 -7.21
CA ASN A 149 7.73 -2.57 -7.63
C ASN A 149 6.84 -1.48 -8.21
N PHE A 150 6.53 -1.59 -9.49
CA PHE A 150 5.48 -0.78 -10.11
C PHE A 150 4.14 -1.50 -10.05
N ALA A 151 3.15 -0.84 -9.45
CA ALA A 151 1.79 -1.30 -9.37
C ALA A 151 0.85 -0.28 -10.03
N ALA A 152 -0.20 -0.77 -10.69
CA ALA A 152 -1.28 0.07 -11.19
C ALA A 152 -2.60 -0.68 -11.16
N GLY A 153 -3.71 0.05 -11.06
CA GLY A 153 -5.03 -0.56 -11.12
C GLY A 153 -6.17 0.41 -10.93
N VAL A 154 -7.33 -0.15 -10.64
CA VAL A 154 -8.59 0.58 -10.55
C VAL A 154 -9.28 0.24 -9.24
N ARG A 155 -9.84 1.26 -8.59
CA ARG A 155 -10.71 1.12 -7.42
C ARG A 155 -12.08 1.69 -7.72
N VAL A 156 -13.12 0.97 -7.31
CA VAL A 156 -14.49 1.45 -7.28
C VAL A 156 -14.90 1.66 -5.82
N SER A 157 -15.39 2.85 -5.52
CA SER A 157 -15.86 3.29 -4.20
C SER A 157 -17.37 3.47 -4.23
N THR A 158 -18.04 3.06 -3.17
CA THR A 158 -19.50 3.17 -3.02
C THR A 158 -19.86 4.17 -1.94
N ASP A 159 -21.07 4.72 -2.01
CA ASP A 159 -21.58 5.70 -1.04
C ASP A 159 -21.75 5.10 0.37
N ILE A 160 -21.81 3.77 0.47
CA ILE A 160 -21.91 3.04 1.74
C ILE A 160 -20.54 2.72 2.36
N GLY A 161 -19.44 3.24 1.80
CA GLY A 161 -18.09 3.08 2.34
C GLY A 161 -17.38 1.79 1.92
N VAL A 162 -17.95 1.00 1.00
CA VAL A 162 -17.28 -0.18 0.43
C VAL A 162 -16.42 0.24 -0.76
N ASN A 163 -15.16 -0.18 -0.75
CA ASN A 163 -14.17 0.01 -1.80
C ASN A 163 -13.75 -1.35 -2.35
N ILE A 164 -13.75 -1.51 -3.67
CA ILE A 164 -13.29 -2.71 -4.37
C ILE A 164 -12.20 -2.30 -5.35
N GLY A 165 -10.98 -2.78 -5.15
CA GLY A 165 -9.82 -2.52 -5.98
C GLY A 165 -9.37 -3.76 -6.73
N TYR A 166 -8.89 -3.56 -7.95
CA TYR A 166 -8.18 -4.57 -8.71
C TYR A 166 -6.86 -3.98 -9.21
N TYR A 167 -5.75 -4.58 -8.76
CA TYR A 167 -4.41 -4.06 -9.00
C TYR A 167 -3.53 -5.10 -9.70
N PHE A 168 -2.69 -4.60 -10.60
CA PHE A 168 -1.59 -5.32 -11.21
C PHE A 168 -0.30 -4.81 -10.59
N LYS A 169 0.49 -5.70 -10.01
CA LYS A 169 1.78 -5.40 -9.38
C LYS A 169 2.91 -6.03 -10.19
N ASN A 170 4.12 -5.56 -9.94
CA ASN A 170 5.34 -5.97 -10.62
C ASN A 170 5.32 -5.71 -12.13
N LEU A 171 4.70 -4.60 -12.55
CA LEU A 171 4.53 -4.24 -13.96
C LEU A 171 5.86 -3.88 -14.66
N LEU A 172 6.89 -3.48 -13.90
CA LEU A 172 8.25 -3.27 -14.42
C LEU A 172 9.16 -4.50 -14.25
N THR A 173 8.61 -5.65 -13.84
CA THR A 173 9.30 -6.94 -13.65
C THR A 173 10.62 -6.79 -12.88
N SER A 174 10.50 -6.43 -11.60
CA SER A 174 11.57 -6.60 -10.63
C SER A 174 11.81 -8.10 -10.44
N LYS A 175 13.05 -8.55 -10.66
CA LYS A 175 13.42 -9.98 -10.50
C LYS A 175 13.58 -10.39 -9.04
N PHE A 176 13.13 -9.55 -8.09
CA PHE A 176 13.38 -9.73 -6.66
C PHE A 176 12.77 -11.03 -6.12
N TYR A 177 11.52 -11.32 -6.47
CA TYR A 177 10.82 -12.52 -5.97
C TYR A 177 9.84 -13.13 -6.97
N HIS A 178 9.22 -12.31 -7.81
CA HIS A 178 8.33 -12.76 -8.86
C HIS A 178 8.83 -12.27 -10.21
N ASP A 179 8.90 -13.15 -11.20
CA ASP A 179 9.25 -12.83 -12.59
C ASP A 179 8.01 -12.57 -13.47
N LYS A 180 6.87 -12.30 -12.81
CA LYS A 180 5.56 -12.18 -13.45
C LYS A 180 4.75 -11.04 -12.83
N VAL A 181 3.75 -10.59 -13.58
CA VAL A 181 2.72 -9.68 -13.09
C VAL A 181 1.86 -10.39 -12.06
N ILE A 182 1.65 -9.73 -10.93
CA ILE A 182 0.81 -10.23 -9.83
C ILE A 182 -0.52 -9.50 -9.87
N ARG A 183 -1.60 -10.22 -9.61
CA ARG A 183 -2.97 -9.67 -9.57
C ARG A 183 -3.45 -9.65 -8.13
N GLU A 184 -3.97 -8.52 -7.69
CA GLU A 184 -4.54 -8.36 -6.36
C GLU A 184 -5.99 -7.89 -6.46
N LEU A 185 -6.87 -8.61 -5.78
CA LEU A 185 -8.20 -8.13 -5.43
C LEU A 185 -8.15 -7.53 -4.03
N TYR A 186 -8.58 -6.29 -3.91
CA TYR A 186 -8.64 -5.52 -2.68
C TYR A 186 -10.09 -5.22 -2.34
N VAL A 187 -10.52 -5.50 -1.12
CA VAL A 187 -11.83 -5.09 -0.63
C VAL A 187 -11.66 -4.40 0.70
N GLN A 188 -12.22 -3.22 0.84
CA GLN A 188 -12.14 -2.44 2.07
C GLN A 188 -13.49 -1.85 2.43
N TYR A 189 -13.82 -1.90 3.71
CA TYR A 189 -14.92 -1.12 4.26
C TYR A 189 -14.35 0.06 5.06
N VAL A 190 -14.87 1.26 4.83
CA VAL A 190 -14.45 2.49 5.50
C VAL A 190 -15.66 3.14 6.15
N ARG A 191 -15.51 3.51 7.42
CA ARG A 191 -16.51 4.30 8.15
C ARG A 191 -15.84 5.43 8.91
N TYR A 192 -16.25 6.65 8.63
CA TYR A 192 -15.85 7.85 9.37
C TYR A 192 -16.94 8.23 10.40
N ILE A 193 -16.53 8.89 11.48
CA ILE A 193 -17.43 9.51 12.46
C ILE A 193 -17.88 10.88 11.94
#